data_AF-L0R564-F1
#
_entry.id   AF-L0R564-F1
#
_cell.length_a   1.000
_cell.length_b   1.000
_cell.length_c   1.000
_cell.angle_alpha   90.00
_cell.angle_beta   90.00
_cell.angle_gamma   90.00
#
_symmetry.space_group_name_H-M   'P 1'
#
loop_
_entity.id
_entity.type
_entity.pdbx_description
1 polymer ?
#
loop_
_entity_poly.entity_id
_entity_poly.type
_entity_poly.pdbx_seq_one_letter_code
_entity_poly.pdbx_strand_id
1 'polypeptide(L)'
;MGRGIRYTMYNLGDIFVDKLESMWNSTKISTKGIRLTHNIRKLRSIKEEQERKLSGRVLELRESYPELEIFKDDELSKLFSEIDAINRELDSYIEERDEILYPTGRSVCSQCA
;
A
#
# COMPACT_ATOMS: atom_id res chain seq x y z
N MET A 1 -23.31 -16.22 37.32
CA MET A 1 -23.94 -15.53 36.16
C MET A 1 -22.93 -15.47 35.02
N GLY A 2 -22.85 -16.51 34.18
CA GLY A 2 -21.78 -16.67 33.17
C GLY A 2 -22.30 -16.81 31.72
N ARG A 3 -23.46 -16.21 31.41
CA ARG A 3 -24.14 -16.36 30.12
C ARG A 3 -23.96 -15.15 29.17
N GLY A 4 -23.12 -14.18 29.53
CA GLY A 4 -22.87 -12.98 28.71
C GLY A 4 -21.90 -13.20 27.56
N ILE A 5 -20.74 -13.83 27.82
CA ILE A 5 -19.59 -13.80 26.89
C ILE A 5 -19.74 -14.82 25.74
N ARG A 6 -20.27 -16.02 26.02
CA ARG A 6 -20.46 -17.05 24.99
C ARG A 6 -21.56 -16.67 23.99
N TYR A 7 -22.63 -16.02 24.43
CA TYR A 7 -23.74 -15.65 23.57
C TYR A 7 -23.36 -14.54 22.57
N THR A 8 -22.56 -13.56 23.00
CA THR A 8 -22.03 -12.51 22.11
C THR A 8 -21.05 -13.07 21.08
N MET A 9 -20.32 -14.15 21.40
CA MET A 9 -19.36 -14.79 20.50
C MET A 9 -20.03 -15.59 19.37
N TYR A 10 -21.14 -16.28 19.66
CA TYR A 10 -21.92 -16.99 18.63
C TYR A 10 -22.60 -16.01 17.66
N ASN A 11 -23.20 -14.92 18.16
CA ASN A 11 -23.81 -13.91 17.29
C ASN A 11 -22.77 -13.11 16.47
N LEU A 12 -21.56 -12.88 16.99
CA LEU A 12 -20.50 -12.25 16.20
C LEU A 12 -20.02 -13.17 15.07
N GLY A 13 -19.96 -14.47 15.33
CA GLY A 13 -19.57 -15.49 14.35
C GLY A 13 -20.52 -15.53 13.17
N ASP A 14 -21.83 -15.61 13.42
CA ASP A 14 -22.83 -15.68 12.35
C ASP A 14 -22.91 -14.38 11.53
N ILE A 15 -22.83 -13.21 12.19
CA ILE A 15 -22.77 -11.90 11.51
C ILE A 15 -21.50 -11.75 10.66
N PHE A 16 -20.38 -12.35 11.08
CA PHE A 16 -19.11 -12.35 10.35
C PHE A 16 -19.16 -13.27 9.13
N VAL A 17 -19.74 -14.45 9.28
CA VAL A 17 -19.92 -15.44 8.20
C VAL A 17 -20.90 -14.91 7.14
N ASP A 18 -22.02 -14.31 7.54
CA ASP A 18 -23.00 -13.71 6.61
C ASP A 18 -22.43 -12.50 5.83
N LYS A 19 -21.55 -11.69 6.46
CA LYS A 19 -20.89 -10.56 5.78
C LYS A 19 -19.81 -11.01 4.80
N LEU A 20 -19.10 -12.09 5.11
CA LEU A 20 -18.17 -12.76 4.20
C LEU A 20 -18.90 -13.30 2.96
N GLU A 21 -20.04 -13.96 3.17
CA GLU A 21 -20.86 -14.51 2.09
C GLU A 21 -21.48 -13.39 1.21
N SER A 22 -21.84 -12.25 1.82
CA SER A 22 -22.34 -11.05 1.14
C SER A 22 -21.27 -10.28 0.35
N MET A 23 -20.00 -10.28 0.78
CA MET A 23 -18.88 -9.72 0.00
C MET A 23 -18.59 -10.58 -1.25
N TRP A 24 -18.94 -11.87 -1.18
CA TRP A 24 -18.67 -12.90 -2.18
C TRP A 24 -19.56 -12.91 -3.43
N ASN A 25 -20.40 -11.90 -3.65
CA ASN A 25 -21.00 -11.65 -4.99
C ASN A 25 -19.97 -11.08 -6.00
N SER A 26 -18.76 -11.66 -5.96
CA SER A 26 -17.84 -12.17 -6.99
C SER A 26 -17.43 -11.28 -8.18
N THR A 27 -18.33 -10.52 -8.79
CA THR A 27 -18.02 -9.77 -10.02
C THR A 27 -17.39 -8.40 -9.75
N LYS A 28 -17.75 -7.75 -8.63
CA LYS A 28 -17.21 -6.42 -8.26
C LYS A 28 -15.84 -6.49 -7.59
N ILE A 29 -15.55 -7.51 -6.80
CA ILE A 29 -14.25 -7.66 -6.12
C ILE A 29 -13.16 -8.05 -7.12
N SER A 30 -13.46 -8.92 -8.08
CA SER A 30 -12.50 -9.32 -9.11
C SER A 30 -12.04 -8.13 -9.96
N THR A 31 -12.97 -7.29 -10.42
CA THR A 31 -12.64 -6.07 -11.18
C THR A 31 -11.91 -5.02 -10.33
N LYS A 32 -12.31 -4.84 -9.07
CA LYS A 32 -11.65 -3.90 -8.13
C LYS A 32 -10.22 -4.35 -7.78
N GLY A 33 -10.01 -5.64 -7.51
CA GLY A 33 -8.69 -6.21 -7.22
C GLY A 33 -7.75 -6.18 -8.43
N ILE A 34 -8.26 -6.46 -9.64
CA ILE A 34 -7.50 -6.30 -10.90
C ILE A 34 -7.11 -4.84 -11.10
N ARG A 35 -8.04 -3.90 -10.89
CA ARG A 35 -7.77 -2.45 -11.00
C ARG A 35 -6.70 -2.00 -10.01
N LEU A 36 -6.81 -2.39 -8.74
CA LEU A 36 -5.82 -2.07 -7.71
C LEU A 36 -4.45 -2.63 -8.05
N THR A 37 -4.38 -3.90 -8.47
CA THR A 37 -3.12 -4.54 -8.89
C THR A 37 -2.50 -3.83 -10.09
N HIS A 38 -3.33 -3.42 -11.06
CA HIS A 38 -2.87 -2.68 -12.23
C HIS A 38 -2.34 -1.29 -11.84
N ASN A 39 -3.06 -0.57 -10.98
CA ASN A 39 -2.66 0.75 -10.48
C ASN A 39 -1.33 0.66 -9.70
N ILE A 40 -1.20 -0.32 -8.79
CA ILE A 40 0.05 -0.58 -8.06
C ILE A 40 1.19 -0.86 -9.04
N ARG A 41 0.98 -1.71 -10.04
CA ARG A 41 2.02 -2.04 -11.03
C ARG A 41 2.43 -0.81 -11.84
N LYS A 42 1.47 0.01 -12.27
CA LYS A 42 1.73 1.24 -13.01
C LYS A 42 2.50 2.25 -12.15
N LEU A 43 2.09 2.48 -10.91
CA LEU A 43 2.78 3.39 -10.00
C LEU A 43 4.20 2.94 -9.66
N ARG A 44 4.42 1.62 -9.48
CA ARG A 44 5.79 1.08 -9.34
C ARG A 44 6.65 1.39 -10.55
N SER A 45 6.11 1.21 -11.76
CA SER A 45 6.83 1.55 -12.99
C SER A 45 7.16 3.04 -13.08
N ILE A 46 6.26 3.93 -12.66
CA ILE A 46 6.50 5.38 -12.64
C ILE A 46 7.56 5.72 -11.59
N LYS A 47 7.49 5.11 -10.40
CA LYS A 47 8.50 5.28 -9.34
C LYS A 47 9.89 4.90 -9.83
N GLU A 48 10.03 3.74 -10.47
CA GLU A 48 11.30 3.28 -11.03
C GLU A 48 11.85 4.23 -12.11
N GLU A 49 10.99 4.88 -12.88
CA GLU A 49 11.40 5.91 -13.84
C GLU A 49 11.92 7.17 -13.13
N GLN A 50 11.25 7.60 -12.06
CA GLN A 50 11.67 8.77 -11.28
C GLN A 50 12.98 8.51 -10.52
N GLU A 51 13.18 7.30 -9.98
CA GLU A 51 14.44 6.89 -9.36
C GLU A 51 15.60 6.87 -10.37
N ARG A 52 15.34 6.50 -11.62
CA ARG A 52 16.32 6.59 -12.71
C ARG A 52 16.68 8.04 -13.03
N LYS A 53 15.70 8.93 -13.11
CA LYS A 53 15.93 10.38 -13.31
C LYS A 53 16.72 10.99 -12.16
N LEU A 54 16.37 10.65 -10.93
CA LEU A 54 17.08 11.05 -9.72
C LEU A 54 18.55 10.62 -9.79
N SER A 55 18.80 9.35 -10.09
CA SER A 55 20.16 8.81 -10.21
C SER A 55 20.96 9.50 -11.31
N GLY A 56 20.34 9.74 -12.47
CA GLY A 56 20.97 10.50 -13.56
C GLY A 56 21.35 11.91 -13.14
N ARG A 57 20.42 12.62 -12.50
CA ARG A 57 20.66 13.99 -12.03
C ARG A 57 21.76 14.07 -10.98
N VAL A 58 21.82 13.11 -10.04
CA VAL A 58 22.90 13.04 -9.05
C VAL A 58 24.27 12.86 -9.73
N LEU A 59 24.35 12.01 -10.77
CA LEU A 59 25.58 11.80 -11.53
C LEU A 59 25.98 13.07 -12.30
N GLU A 60 25.04 13.72 -12.98
CA GLU A 60 25.28 14.98 -13.70
C GLU A 60 25.80 16.09 -12.78
N LEU A 61 25.21 16.23 -11.58
CA LEU A 61 25.66 17.20 -10.59
C LEU A 61 27.07 16.90 -10.10
N ARG A 62 27.38 15.62 -9.86
CA ARG A 62 28.71 15.19 -9.43
C ARG A 62 29.79 15.46 -10.49
N GLU A 63 29.46 15.28 -11.78
CA GLU A 63 30.39 15.53 -12.88
C GLU A 63 30.54 17.02 -13.19
N SER A 64 29.44 17.78 -13.17
CA SER A 64 29.42 19.18 -13.61
C SER A 64 29.79 20.15 -12.50
N TYR A 65 29.45 19.84 -11.25
CA TYR A 65 29.63 20.73 -10.10
C TYR A 65 29.98 19.94 -8.82
N PRO A 66 31.22 19.43 -8.70
CA PRO A 66 31.63 18.57 -7.58
C PRO A 66 31.56 19.27 -6.21
N GLU A 67 31.59 20.60 -6.18
CA GLU A 67 31.41 21.42 -4.97
C GLU A 67 29.95 21.74 -4.62
N LEU A 68 28.98 21.42 -5.51
CA LEU A 68 27.58 21.73 -5.26
C LEU A 68 26.98 20.76 -4.24
N GLU A 69 26.33 21.29 -3.22
CA GLU A 69 25.55 20.48 -2.29
C GLU A 69 24.32 19.91 -3.02
N ILE A 70 24.28 18.59 -3.18
CA ILE A 70 23.20 17.81 -3.83
C ILE A 70 21.81 18.22 -3.29
N PHE A 71 21.73 18.60 -2.02
CA PHE A 71 20.47 18.97 -1.35
C PHE A 71 19.97 20.39 -1.66
N LYS A 72 20.75 21.20 -2.38
CA LYS A 72 20.33 22.54 -2.84
C LYS A 72 19.82 22.54 -4.28
N ASP A 73 19.84 21.39 -4.95
CA ASP A 73 19.31 21.26 -6.30
C ASP A 73 17.77 21.16 -6.26
N ASP A 74 17.12 22.14 -6.88
CA ASP A 74 15.66 22.23 -6.94
C ASP A 74 15.04 21.04 -7.70
N GLU A 75 15.75 20.52 -8.71
CA GLU A 75 15.29 19.40 -9.53
C GLU A 75 15.30 18.08 -8.75
N LEU A 76 16.36 17.81 -7.98
CA LEU A 76 16.40 16.68 -7.05
C LEU A 76 15.34 16.80 -5.96
N SER A 77 15.15 17.99 -5.39
CA SER A 77 14.12 18.24 -4.38
C SER A 77 12.72 17.94 -4.92
N LYS A 78 12.46 18.30 -6.19
CA LYS A 78 11.22 17.96 -6.89
C LYS A 78 11.08 16.46 -7.12
N LEU A 79 12.13 15.78 -7.59
CA LEU A 79 12.12 14.34 -7.82
C LEU A 79 11.86 13.54 -6.54
N PHE A 80 12.48 13.93 -5.41
CA PHE A 80 12.18 13.34 -4.11
C PHE A 80 10.72 13.54 -3.71
N SER A 81 10.19 14.75 -3.89
CA SER A 81 8.78 15.06 -3.59
C SER A 81 7.81 14.23 -4.45
N GLU A 82 8.12 14.01 -5.74
CA GLU A 82 7.34 13.17 -6.64
C GLU A 82 7.39 11.69 -6.22
N ILE A 83 8.56 11.17 -5.83
CA ILE A 83 8.71 9.82 -5.32
C ILE A 83 7.92 9.63 -4.02
N ASP A 84 7.95 10.59 -3.11
CA ASP A 84 7.19 10.55 -1.86
C ASP A 84 5.68 10.54 -2.09
N ALA A 85 5.21 11.35 -3.05
CA ALA A 85 3.79 11.35 -3.45
C ALA A 85 3.38 9.98 -4.01
N ILE A 86 4.20 9.37 -4.88
CA ILE A 86 3.96 8.04 -5.43
C ILE A 86 3.96 6.97 -4.33
N ASN A 87 4.87 7.06 -3.35
CA ASN A 87 4.91 6.13 -2.22
C ASN A 87 3.62 6.20 -1.38
N ARG A 88 3.13 7.40 -1.06
CA ARG A 88 1.86 7.57 -0.34
C ARG A 88 0.68 6.98 -1.11
N GLU A 89 0.63 7.18 -2.43
CA GLU A 89 -0.42 6.61 -3.26
C GLU A 89 -0.32 5.07 -3.34
N LEU A 90 0.90 4.53 -3.43
CA LEU A 90 1.15 3.09 -3.39
C LEU A 90 0.69 2.48 -2.07
N ASP A 91 1.04 3.09 -0.94
CA ASP A 91 0.64 2.63 0.38
C ASP A 91 -0.89 2.60 0.51
N SER A 92 -1.57 3.66 0.06
CA SER A 92 -3.04 3.71 0.03
C SER A 92 -3.66 2.57 -0.79
N TYR A 93 -3.14 2.27 -1.99
CA TYR A 93 -3.67 1.14 -2.79
C TYR A 93 -3.33 -0.23 -2.21
N ILE A 94 -2.18 -0.36 -1.53
CA ILE A 94 -1.80 -1.59 -0.84
C ILE A 94 -2.71 -1.82 0.36
N GLU A 95 -2.96 -0.79 1.16
CA GLU A 95 -3.91 -0.82 2.28
C GLU A 95 -5.31 -1.18 1.79
N GLU A 96 -5.83 -0.51 0.75
CA GLU A 96 -7.15 -0.82 0.18
C GLU A 96 -7.24 -2.27 -0.30
N ARG A 97 -6.17 -2.80 -0.92
CA ARG A 97 -6.11 -4.19 -1.33
C ARG A 97 -6.06 -5.14 -0.13
N ASP A 98 -5.26 -4.81 0.88
CA ASP A 98 -5.07 -5.65 2.06
C ASP A 98 -6.33 -5.65 2.94
N GLU A 99 -7.10 -4.57 3.02
CA GLU A 99 -8.43 -4.54 3.65
C GLU A 99 -9.43 -5.44 2.93
N ILE A 100 -9.37 -5.49 1.60
CA ILE A 100 -10.23 -6.36 0.78
C ILE A 100 -9.85 -7.84 0.97
N LEU A 101 -8.55 -8.15 1.03
CA LEU A 101 -8.05 -9.52 1.10
C LEU A 101 -7.97 -10.06 2.54
N TYR A 102 -7.78 -9.18 3.53
CA TYR A 102 -7.53 -9.49 4.94
C TYR A 102 -8.27 -8.53 5.89
N PRO A 103 -9.62 -8.52 5.89
CA PRO A 103 -10.46 -7.55 6.63
C PRO A 103 -10.39 -7.66 8.16
N THR A 104 -9.86 -8.77 8.69
CA THR A 104 -9.50 -8.90 10.12
C THR A 104 -7.98 -8.84 10.17
N GLY A 105 -7.47 -7.64 10.49
CA GLY A 105 -6.05 -7.29 10.38
C GLY A 105 -5.12 -8.37 10.89
N ARG A 106 -3.94 -8.49 10.26
CA ARG A 106 -2.85 -9.44 10.56
C ARG A 106 -2.99 -9.96 11.99
N SER A 107 -3.61 -11.12 12.16
CA SER A 107 -3.44 -11.89 13.37
C SER A 107 -1.98 -12.34 13.34
N VAL A 108 -1.11 -11.51 13.88
CA VAL A 108 0.23 -11.93 14.27
C VAL A 108 -0.03 -13.09 15.21
N CYS A 109 0.26 -14.30 14.72
CA CYS A 109 0.25 -15.49 15.53
C CYS A 109 1.28 -15.28 16.64
N SER A 110 0.84 -14.75 17.77
CA SER A 110 1.68 -14.44 18.93
C SER A 110 1.88 -15.66 19.83
N GLN A 111 1.81 -16.86 19.26
CA GLN A 111 2.04 -18.12 19.98
C GLN A 111 2.91 -19.04 19.13
N CYS A 112 4.14 -18.61 18.90
CA CYS A 112 5.27 -19.53 18.85
C CYS A 112 6.03 -19.36 20.17
N ALA A 113 5.62 -20.09 21.20
CA ALA A 113 6.40 -20.34 22.42
C ALA A 113 6.18 -21.80 22.82
#